data_AF-A0AAV1DIX5-F1
#
_entry.id   AF-A0AAV1DIX5-F1
#
_cell.length_a   1.000
_cell.length_b   1.000
_cell.length_c   1.000
_cell.angle_alpha   90.00
_cell.angle_beta   90.00
_cell.angle_gamma   90.00
#
_symmetry.space_group_name_H-M   'P 1'
#
loop_
_entity.id
_entity.type
_entity.pdbx_description
1 polymer ?
#
loop_
_entity_poly.entity_id
_entity_poly.type
_entity_poly.pdbx_seq_one_letter_code
_entity_poly.pdbx_strand_id
1 'polypeptide(L)'
;MAVTAGKLLFLLVTAILASYAAVSHPFPPPSQPLLIPHTITYPPSLFATIFSTLGFQELSIAAVNANFSFPTPTTIFAPTDSSLLTCPACSLPLLIQEHSIPGLYNLHFLRNLAFGTKIETLAPNRCLTITASPTKPYEPIAKRKVFVNGVEITKPDLFNNGLFIIHGVHGFMSHLSPTSCAVEKMTTLAFPNQPPDTAEFLIMRFLLKEAMMLLRVNGFGLLALAMRVKYPELSQLKSMTIFALDDASIFAGGGGHAYVTDLMFHIVPGKLLKGSDLKNLPVGFEIPTMEHGQKLVVTTAGGAGFLAPMKINYVKIKSFDIVTNKRIVVHALSTPFSHVHRPAVNDDSCNQNHAGGVCENSSGTAQMTGREGE
;
A
#
# COMPACT_ATOMS: atom_id res chain seq x y z
N MET A 1 52.19 38.28 59.23
CA MET A 1 50.87 38.62 58.67
C MET A 1 50.56 37.63 57.56
N ALA A 2 49.54 36.78 57.79
CA ALA A 2 48.77 35.89 56.89
C ALA A 2 49.56 34.93 55.96
N VAL A 3 49.17 33.68 55.71
CA VAL A 3 47.84 33.20 55.33
C VAL A 3 47.67 31.70 55.68
N THR A 4 46.52 31.41 56.29
CA THR A 4 45.71 30.18 56.47
C THR A 4 45.60 29.27 55.22
N ALA A 5 45.16 28.02 55.17
CA ALA A 5 44.69 26.96 56.07
C ALA A 5 44.40 25.73 55.15
N GLY A 6 44.34 24.52 55.72
CA GLY A 6 43.83 23.31 55.05
C GLY A 6 44.45 22.03 55.60
N LYS A 7 44.09 21.61 56.82
CA LYS A 7 43.20 20.45 57.11
C LYS A 7 43.59 19.18 56.31
N LEU A 8 44.40 18.27 56.87
CA LEU A 8 44.07 17.26 57.92
C LEU A 8 43.00 16.27 57.42
N LEU A 9 43.13 14.95 57.43
CA LEU A 9 44.21 13.99 57.71
C LEU A 9 43.66 12.63 57.25
N PHE A 10 44.56 11.82 56.71
CA PHE A 10 44.40 10.44 56.29
C PHE A 10 44.13 9.51 57.50
N LEU A 11 43.26 8.50 57.34
CA LEU A 11 43.43 7.08 57.77
C LEU A 11 42.37 6.39 58.66
N LEU A 12 42.08 5.17 58.21
CA LEU A 12 41.93 3.89 58.93
C LEU A 12 40.55 3.45 59.44
N VAL A 13 39.88 2.70 58.56
CA VAL A 13 39.29 1.35 58.72
C VAL A 13 39.35 0.72 60.12
N THR A 14 38.18 0.40 60.69
CA THR A 14 37.91 -0.88 61.41
C THR A 14 36.41 -1.22 61.36
N ALA A 15 36.13 -2.53 61.43
CA ALA A 15 34.88 -3.21 61.13
C ALA A 15 33.81 -3.13 62.24
N ILE A 16 32.53 -3.14 61.85
CA ILE A 16 31.42 -3.60 62.69
C ILE A 16 30.45 -4.43 61.83
N LEU A 17 30.40 -5.74 62.13
CA LEU A 17 29.33 -6.65 61.73
C LEU A 17 28.09 -6.30 62.55
N ALA A 18 27.01 -5.89 61.89
CA ALA A 18 25.69 -5.78 62.50
C ALA A 18 24.66 -6.53 61.63
N SER A 19 24.12 -7.58 62.24
CA SER A 19 23.05 -8.44 61.79
C SER A 19 21.81 -7.62 61.42
N TYR A 20 21.37 -7.68 60.16
CA TYR A 20 20.03 -7.25 59.78
C TYR A 20 19.16 -8.48 59.57
N ALA A 21 18.32 -8.77 60.56
CA ALA A 21 17.18 -9.66 60.39
C ALA A 21 16.21 -9.01 59.40
N ALA A 22 15.93 -9.69 58.29
CA ALA A 22 14.90 -9.28 57.34
C ALA A 22 13.53 -9.39 58.02
N VAL A 23 12.94 -8.24 58.36
CA VAL A 23 11.52 -8.16 58.72
C VAL A 23 10.74 -8.34 57.41
N SER A 24 10.19 -9.53 57.21
CA SER A 24 9.25 -9.82 56.13
C SER A 24 7.91 -9.13 56.43
N HIS A 25 7.66 -7.99 55.79
CA HIS A 25 6.32 -7.44 55.73
C HIS A 25 5.46 -8.31 54.79
N PRO A 26 4.28 -8.79 55.21
CA PRO A 26 3.37 -9.48 54.31
C PRO A 26 2.88 -8.50 53.25
N PHE A 27 3.15 -8.82 51.98
CA PHE A 27 2.57 -8.17 50.83
C PHE A 27 1.03 -8.22 50.93
N PRO A 28 0.30 -7.11 50.72
CA PRO A 28 -1.14 -7.19 50.55
C PRO A 28 -1.45 -7.98 49.28
N PRO A 29 -2.55 -8.77 49.25
CA PRO A 29 -2.90 -9.59 48.11
C PRO A 29 -3.12 -8.70 46.86
N PRO A 30 -2.82 -9.20 45.65
CA PRO A 30 -3.08 -8.47 44.43
C PRO A 30 -4.59 -8.18 44.37
N SER A 31 -4.93 -6.90 44.36
CA SER A 31 -6.29 -6.44 44.12
C SER A 31 -6.73 -7.06 42.79
N GLN A 32 -7.78 -7.87 42.84
CA GLN A 32 -8.45 -8.34 41.63
C GLN A 32 -8.76 -7.12 40.76
N PRO A 33 -8.50 -7.15 39.45
CA PRO A 33 -8.94 -6.06 38.59
C PRO A 33 -10.46 -6.00 38.71
N LEU A 34 -10.96 -4.88 39.26
CA LEU A 34 -12.37 -4.55 39.17
C LEU A 34 -12.72 -4.54 37.68
N LEU A 35 -13.48 -5.56 37.25
CA LEU A 35 -14.27 -5.47 36.03
C LEU A 35 -15.13 -4.22 36.18
N ILE A 36 -14.85 -3.19 35.39
CA ILE A 36 -15.74 -2.06 35.17
C ILE A 36 -16.56 -2.40 33.92
N PRO A 37 -17.78 -2.97 34.03
CA PRO A 37 -18.69 -3.04 32.90
C PRO A 37 -19.51 -1.75 32.85
N HIS A 38 -18.89 -0.65 32.42
CA HIS A 38 -19.63 0.55 32.06
C HIS A 38 -19.22 0.99 30.65
N THR A 39 -19.63 0.21 29.65
CA THR A 39 -19.85 0.77 28.32
C THR A 39 -21.05 1.71 28.42
N ILE A 40 -20.82 2.95 28.85
CA ILE A 40 -21.84 3.98 28.82
C ILE A 40 -22.16 4.22 27.34
N THR A 41 -23.24 3.58 26.91
CA THR A 41 -23.75 3.67 25.54
C THR A 41 -24.65 4.89 25.51
N TYR A 42 -24.17 5.99 24.92
CA TYR A 42 -24.97 7.21 24.81
C TYR A 42 -26.05 7.04 23.75
N PRO A 43 -27.26 7.56 23.99
CA PRO A 43 -28.30 7.50 22.98
C PRO A 43 -27.87 8.35 21.77
N PRO A 44 -28.08 7.86 20.53
CA PRO A 44 -27.73 8.60 19.32
C PRO A 44 -28.36 10.00 19.23
N SER A 45 -29.52 10.18 19.85
CA SER A 45 -30.21 11.47 19.96
C SER A 45 -29.38 12.53 20.67
N LEU A 46 -28.47 12.14 21.58
CA LEU A 46 -27.54 13.05 22.23
C LEU A 46 -26.59 13.68 21.21
N PHE A 47 -25.96 12.87 20.36
CA PHE A 47 -25.03 13.37 19.34
C PHE A 47 -25.74 14.26 18.33
N ALA A 48 -26.94 13.88 17.91
CA ALA A 48 -27.76 14.71 17.03
C ALA A 48 -28.04 16.09 17.63
N THR A 49 -28.42 16.13 18.91
CA THR A 49 -28.71 17.38 19.62
C THR A 49 -27.47 18.26 19.73
N ILE A 50 -26.32 17.65 20.07
CA ILE A 50 -25.05 18.36 20.22
C ILE A 50 -24.59 18.93 18.87
N PHE A 51 -24.63 18.13 17.81
CA PHE A 51 -24.25 18.62 16.47
C PHE A 51 -25.15 19.77 16.01
N SER A 52 -26.47 19.66 16.19
CA SER A 52 -27.40 20.73 15.82
C SER A 52 -27.13 22.01 16.62
N THR A 53 -26.89 21.89 17.93
CA THR A 53 -26.58 23.02 18.81
C THR A 53 -25.27 23.71 18.43
N LEU A 54 -24.30 22.95 17.93
CA LEU A 54 -23.00 23.47 17.47
C LEU A 54 -23.05 24.01 16.02
N GLY A 55 -24.19 23.90 15.33
CA GLY A 55 -24.40 24.38 13.96
C GLY A 55 -23.90 23.42 12.87
N PHE A 56 -23.88 22.11 13.15
CA PHE A 56 -23.58 21.04 12.19
C PHE A 56 -24.87 20.26 11.86
N GLN A 57 -25.74 20.84 11.03
CA GLN A 57 -27.08 20.31 10.82
C GLN A 57 -27.06 19.00 10.04
N GLU A 58 -26.19 18.87 9.04
CA GLU A 58 -26.06 17.66 8.23
C GLU A 58 -25.54 16.48 9.06
N LEU A 59 -24.57 16.73 9.95
CA LEU A 59 -24.06 15.73 10.88
C LEU A 59 -25.10 15.32 11.93
N SER A 60 -25.94 16.26 12.36
CA SER A 60 -27.04 15.97 13.28
C SER A 60 -28.03 14.96 12.69
N ILE A 61 -28.44 15.16 11.44
CA ILE A 61 -29.36 14.27 10.73
C ILE A 61 -28.71 12.89 10.53
N ALA A 62 -27.45 12.87 10.10
CA ALA A 62 -26.71 11.62 9.92
C ALA A 62 -26.49 10.85 11.24
N ALA A 63 -26.32 11.56 12.36
CA ALA A 63 -26.17 10.96 13.69
C ALA A 63 -27.38 10.10 14.09
N VAL A 64 -28.59 10.61 13.81
CA VAL A 64 -29.85 9.90 14.07
C VAL A 64 -29.99 8.70 13.14
N ASN A 65 -29.81 8.91 11.83
CA ASN A 65 -30.06 7.89 10.81
C ASN A 65 -29.16 6.66 10.96
N ALA A 66 -27.93 6.86 11.43
CA ALA A 66 -26.94 5.80 11.60
C ALA A 66 -26.88 5.22 13.02
N ASN A 67 -27.78 5.66 13.92
CA ASN A 67 -27.84 5.19 15.31
C ASN A 67 -26.47 5.24 16.00
N PHE A 68 -25.73 6.34 15.80
CA PHE A 68 -24.37 6.48 16.29
C PHE A 68 -24.29 6.41 17.81
N SER A 69 -23.53 5.44 18.30
CA SER A 69 -23.09 5.36 19.69
C SER A 69 -21.60 5.09 19.72
N PHE A 70 -20.88 5.90 20.49
CA PHE A 70 -19.44 5.71 20.70
C PHE A 70 -19.23 4.98 22.04
N PRO A 71 -18.76 3.71 22.02
CA PRO A 71 -18.57 2.92 23.23
C PRO A 71 -17.33 3.34 24.02
N THR A 72 -16.48 4.18 23.43
CA THR A 72 -15.21 4.65 23.98
C THR A 72 -15.13 6.17 23.93
N PRO A 73 -14.32 6.79 24.80
CA PRO A 73 -14.05 8.21 24.69
C PRO A 73 -13.55 8.55 23.28
N THR A 74 -14.12 9.56 22.64
CA THR A 74 -13.95 9.79 21.19
C THR A 74 -13.70 11.26 20.88
N THR A 75 -12.79 11.53 19.95
CA THR A 75 -12.61 12.87 19.38
C THR A 75 -13.17 12.91 17.97
N ILE A 76 -14.02 13.89 17.68
CA ILE A 76 -14.74 14.05 16.42
C ILE A 76 -14.25 15.31 15.73
N PHE A 77 -13.83 15.18 14.46
CA PHE A 77 -13.49 16.28 13.59
C PHE A 77 -14.69 16.61 12.70
N ALA A 78 -15.55 17.51 13.17
CA ALA A 78 -16.83 17.85 12.56
C ALA A 78 -16.65 18.83 11.38
N PRO A 79 -16.87 18.41 10.12
CA PRO A 79 -16.91 19.34 9.00
C PRO A 79 -18.08 20.30 9.10
N THR A 80 -17.88 21.54 8.67
CA THR A 80 -19.00 22.48 8.46
C THR A 80 -19.97 21.99 7.38
N ASP A 81 -21.24 22.36 7.46
CA ASP A 81 -22.25 21.96 6.46
C ASP A 81 -21.84 22.40 5.04
N SER A 82 -21.21 23.57 4.89
CA SER A 82 -20.65 24.03 3.60
C SER A 82 -19.50 23.16 3.08
N SER A 83 -18.71 22.54 3.97
CA SER A 83 -17.65 21.62 3.58
C SER A 83 -18.21 20.35 2.96
N LEU A 84 -19.36 19.87 3.44
CA LEU A 84 -20.00 18.64 2.96
C LEU A 84 -20.53 18.79 1.53
N LEU A 85 -20.85 20.02 1.09
CA LEU A 85 -21.21 20.31 -0.29
C LEU A 85 -20.10 19.99 -1.29
N THR A 86 -18.84 19.87 -0.84
CA THR A 86 -17.72 19.50 -1.72
C THR A 86 -17.73 18.01 -2.10
N CYS A 87 -18.53 17.18 -1.42
CA CYS A 87 -18.66 15.76 -1.72
C CYS A 87 -20.13 15.29 -1.63
N PRO A 88 -20.98 15.60 -2.63
CA PRO A 88 -22.38 15.21 -2.63
C PRO A 88 -22.58 13.68 -2.73
N ALA A 89 -21.58 12.95 -3.20
CA ALA A 89 -21.60 11.48 -3.28
C ALA A 89 -21.06 10.80 -2.00
N CYS A 90 -20.61 11.54 -0.99
CA CYS A 90 -20.11 10.97 0.25
C CYS A 90 -21.24 10.40 1.11
N SER A 91 -20.99 9.22 1.70
CA SER A 91 -21.83 8.67 2.76
C SER A 91 -21.53 9.39 4.08
N LEU A 92 -22.42 10.29 4.50
CA LEU A 92 -22.28 11.03 5.76
C LEU A 92 -22.07 10.12 6.98
N PRO A 93 -22.79 9.00 7.14
CA PRO A 93 -22.51 8.06 8.22
C PRO A 93 -21.08 7.54 8.21
N LEU A 94 -20.59 7.07 7.06
CA LEU A 94 -19.21 6.60 6.96
C LEU A 94 -18.22 7.75 7.21
N LEU A 95 -18.53 8.95 6.73
CA LEU A 95 -17.68 10.12 6.92
C LEU A 95 -17.53 10.49 8.40
N ILE A 96 -18.60 10.39 9.20
CA ILE A 96 -18.54 10.59 10.66
C ILE A 96 -17.60 9.57 11.32
N GLN A 97 -17.67 8.30 10.93
CA GLN A 97 -16.77 7.26 11.45
C GLN A 97 -15.32 7.52 11.07
N GLU A 98 -15.08 7.93 9.84
CA GLU A 98 -13.76 8.25 9.30
C GLU A 98 -13.16 9.54 9.87
N HIS A 99 -13.99 10.45 10.40
CA HIS A 99 -13.56 11.69 11.03
C HIS A 99 -13.67 11.64 12.55
N SER A 100 -13.82 10.46 13.12
CA SER A 100 -13.83 10.23 14.57
C SER A 100 -12.70 9.29 14.95
N ILE A 101 -11.97 9.61 16.02
CA ILE A 101 -10.84 8.80 16.52
C ILE A 101 -11.08 8.38 17.98
N PRO A 102 -10.65 7.17 18.37
CA PRO A 102 -10.73 6.71 19.75
C PRO A 102 -9.69 7.44 20.62
N GLY A 103 -10.16 8.01 21.73
CA GLY A 103 -9.38 8.81 22.68
C GLY A 103 -9.80 10.29 22.71
N LEU A 104 -9.30 11.00 23.71
CA LEU A 104 -9.57 12.43 23.93
C LEU A 104 -8.36 13.26 23.53
N TYR A 105 -8.44 13.88 22.36
CA TYR A 105 -7.38 14.69 21.77
C TYR A 105 -7.82 16.15 21.77
N ASN A 106 -7.55 16.87 22.85
CA ASN A 106 -7.74 18.32 22.86
C ASN A 106 -6.73 19.02 21.93
N LEU A 107 -6.95 20.29 21.59
CA LEU A 107 -6.04 21.00 20.68
C LEU A 107 -4.61 21.05 21.21
N HIS A 108 -4.45 21.20 22.52
CA HIS A 108 -3.12 21.25 23.15
C HIS A 108 -2.35 19.95 22.90
N PHE A 109 -2.99 18.80 23.07
CA PHE A 109 -2.40 17.49 22.82
C PHE A 109 -2.09 17.30 21.34
N LEU A 110 -3.02 17.66 20.44
CA LEU A 110 -2.82 17.56 18.99
C LEU A 110 -1.61 18.37 18.49
N ARG A 111 -1.33 19.54 19.10
CA ARG A 111 -0.16 20.38 18.76
C ARG A 111 1.19 19.78 19.13
N ASN A 112 1.19 18.85 20.08
CA ASN A 112 2.39 18.19 20.59
C ASN A 112 2.66 16.86 19.88
N LEU A 113 1.73 16.38 19.04
CA LEU A 113 1.96 15.20 18.22
C LEU A 113 3.09 15.44 17.21
N ALA A 114 3.78 14.35 16.86
CA ALA A 114 4.77 14.40 15.80
C ALA A 114 4.10 14.81 14.48
N PHE A 115 4.82 15.56 13.65
CA PHE A 115 4.30 15.93 12.34
C PHE A 115 4.00 14.66 11.52
N GLY A 116 2.77 14.54 11.03
CA GLY A 116 2.34 13.41 10.22
C GLY A 116 1.89 12.19 11.02
N THR A 117 1.67 12.31 12.34
CA THR A 117 1.09 11.24 13.16
C THR A 117 -0.20 10.72 12.52
N LYS A 118 -0.29 9.41 12.32
CA LYS A 118 -1.50 8.74 11.84
C LYS A 118 -2.27 8.15 13.00
N ILE A 119 -3.58 8.37 13.01
CA ILE A 119 -4.47 7.85 14.06
C ILE A 119 -5.61 7.11 13.37
N GLU A 120 -5.78 5.84 13.72
CA GLU A 120 -6.88 5.03 13.23
C GLU A 120 -8.22 5.60 13.72
N THR A 121 -9.18 5.61 12.82
CA THR A 121 -10.51 6.18 13.04
C THR A 121 -11.46 5.11 13.54
N LEU A 122 -12.70 5.48 13.83
CA LEU A 122 -13.74 4.50 14.14
C LEU A 122 -14.16 3.68 12.91
N ALA A 123 -13.80 4.12 11.70
CA ALA A 123 -13.87 3.30 10.50
C ALA A 123 -12.60 2.44 10.38
N PRO A 124 -12.71 1.09 10.34
CA PRO A 124 -11.57 0.20 10.41
C PRO A 124 -10.62 0.38 9.21
N ASN A 125 -9.31 0.30 9.48
CA ASN A 125 -8.22 0.49 8.50
C ASN A 125 -8.14 1.90 7.87
N ARG A 126 -8.90 2.86 8.38
CA ARG A 126 -8.89 4.24 7.90
C ARG A 126 -8.25 5.15 8.94
N CYS A 127 -7.21 5.89 8.55
CA CYS A 127 -6.42 6.72 9.45
C CYS A 127 -6.45 8.19 9.01
N LEU A 128 -6.64 9.07 9.99
CA LEU A 128 -6.42 10.50 9.83
C LEU A 128 -4.94 10.81 10.02
N THR A 129 -4.44 11.78 9.27
CA THR A 129 -3.05 12.26 9.42
C THR A 129 -3.07 13.63 10.10
N ILE A 130 -2.46 13.73 11.27
CA ILE A 130 -2.36 14.98 12.02
C ILE A 130 -1.06 15.67 11.64
N THR A 131 -1.16 16.94 11.24
CA THR A 131 -0.01 17.79 10.94
C THR A 131 -0.15 19.12 11.67
N ALA A 132 0.97 19.76 11.96
CA ALA A 132 1.00 21.07 12.59
C ALA A 132 1.85 22.04 11.76
N SER A 133 1.48 23.31 11.76
CA SER A 133 2.28 24.34 11.11
C SER A 133 3.68 24.41 11.73
N PRO A 134 4.73 24.66 10.92
CA PRO A 134 6.08 24.79 11.44
C PRO A 134 6.15 25.92 12.47
N THR A 135 6.93 25.71 13.54
CA THR A 135 7.17 26.75 14.55
C THR A 135 7.99 27.86 13.92
N LYS A 136 7.46 29.08 13.95
CA LYS A 136 8.27 30.26 13.61
C LYS A 136 9.16 30.61 14.81
N PRO A 137 10.37 31.15 14.59
CA PRO A 137 11.15 31.74 15.67
C PRO A 137 10.26 32.76 16.42
N TYR A 138 10.23 32.69 17.74
CA TYR A 138 9.44 33.55 18.65
C TYR A 138 7.93 33.33 18.72
N GLU A 139 7.37 32.33 18.04
CA GLU A 139 5.94 32.01 18.14
C GLU A 139 5.67 30.89 19.17
N PRO A 140 4.82 31.12 20.20
CA PRO A 140 4.52 30.10 21.19
C PRO A 140 3.76 28.92 20.55
N ILE A 141 4.02 27.70 21.05
CA ILE A 141 3.36 26.45 20.59
C ILE A 141 1.82 26.59 20.61
N ALA A 142 1.28 27.39 21.54
CA ALA A 142 -0.15 27.71 21.65
C ALA A 142 -0.75 28.45 20.45
N LYS A 143 0.05 28.93 19.49
CA LYS A 143 -0.43 29.55 18.24
C LYS A 143 -0.26 28.64 17.01
N ARG A 144 0.37 27.46 17.16
CA ARG A 144 0.47 26.52 16.04
C ARG A 144 -0.91 26.11 15.55
N LYS A 145 -1.07 26.15 14.23
CA LYS A 145 -2.25 25.62 13.53
C LYS A 145 -2.11 24.10 13.41
N VAL A 146 -3.20 23.39 13.61
CA VAL A 146 -3.28 21.93 13.47
C VAL A 146 -4.18 21.61 12.30
N PHE A 147 -3.77 20.64 11.51
CA PHE A 147 -4.49 20.18 10.34
C PHE A 147 -4.73 18.68 10.44
N VAL A 148 -5.91 18.26 10.02
CA VAL A 148 -6.38 16.88 9.97
C VAL A 148 -6.56 16.53 8.50
N ASN A 149 -5.75 15.60 8.01
CA ASN A 149 -5.70 15.21 6.61
C ASN A 149 -5.52 16.40 5.64
N GLY A 150 -4.78 17.42 6.08
CA GLY A 150 -4.56 18.67 5.34
C GLY A 150 -5.61 19.77 5.54
N VAL A 151 -6.69 19.50 6.26
CA VAL A 151 -7.76 20.47 6.56
C VAL A 151 -7.53 21.12 7.93
N GLU A 152 -7.56 22.45 8.01
CA GLU A 152 -7.31 23.17 9.26
C GLU A 152 -8.44 22.94 10.29
N ILE A 153 -8.07 22.68 11.54
CA ILE A 153 -8.98 22.77 12.68
C ILE A 153 -9.24 24.26 12.95
N THR A 154 -10.39 24.76 12.47
CA THR A 154 -10.74 26.18 12.56
C THR A 154 -11.42 26.53 13.87
N LYS A 155 -12.18 25.58 14.44
CA LYS A 155 -12.89 25.74 15.71
C LYS A 155 -12.49 24.63 16.67
N PRO A 156 -11.35 24.75 17.35
CA PRO A 156 -10.86 23.71 18.24
C PRO A 156 -11.69 23.61 19.52
N ASP A 157 -11.78 22.40 20.09
CA ASP A 157 -12.39 22.12 21.40
C ASP A 157 -13.79 22.74 21.58
N LEU A 158 -14.61 22.79 20.50
CA LEU A 158 -15.96 23.35 20.49
C LEU A 158 -16.88 22.71 21.54
N PHE A 159 -16.63 21.44 21.82
CA PHE A 159 -17.29 20.71 22.87
C PHE A 159 -16.30 19.77 23.53
N ASN A 160 -16.30 19.74 24.87
CA ASN A 160 -15.51 18.80 25.65
C ASN A 160 -16.21 18.55 26.99
N ASN A 161 -16.66 17.32 27.21
CA ASN A 161 -17.29 16.88 28.47
C ASN A 161 -16.48 15.78 29.19
N GLY A 162 -15.22 15.58 28.80
CA GLY A 162 -14.38 14.49 29.34
C GLY A 162 -14.71 13.10 28.81
N LEU A 163 -15.67 12.97 27.89
CA LEU A 163 -16.05 11.71 27.24
C LEU A 163 -15.96 11.82 25.72
N PHE A 164 -16.22 12.99 25.17
CA PHE A 164 -15.95 13.26 23.77
C PHE A 164 -15.54 14.71 23.57
N ILE A 165 -14.70 14.91 22.55
CA ILE A 165 -14.22 16.21 22.12
C ILE A 165 -14.66 16.45 20.69
N ILE A 166 -15.22 17.62 20.39
CA ILE A 166 -15.60 18.00 19.03
C ILE A 166 -14.72 19.16 18.58
N HIS A 167 -14.02 18.97 17.47
CA HIS A 167 -13.28 20.02 16.77
C HIS A 167 -14.00 20.34 15.46
N GLY A 168 -14.28 21.60 15.19
CA GLY A 168 -14.79 22.05 13.90
C GLY A 168 -13.68 22.19 12.87
N VAL A 169 -13.85 21.55 11.72
CA VAL A 169 -12.94 21.63 10.56
C VAL A 169 -13.65 22.27 9.36
N HIS A 170 -12.91 23.02 8.56
CA HIS A 170 -13.45 23.71 7.39
C HIS A 170 -12.54 23.51 6.18
N GLY A 171 -13.11 23.08 5.05
CA GLY A 171 -12.37 22.75 3.84
C GLY A 171 -12.96 21.57 3.06
N PHE A 172 -12.21 21.09 2.07
CA PHE A 172 -12.59 19.94 1.25
C PHE A 172 -12.68 18.66 2.07
N MET A 173 -13.74 17.87 1.85
CA MET A 173 -13.97 16.60 2.53
C MET A 173 -14.09 15.47 1.52
N SER A 174 -13.45 14.35 1.80
CA SER A 174 -13.59 13.12 1.03
C SER A 174 -13.49 11.91 1.95
N HIS A 175 -13.99 10.77 1.49
CA HIS A 175 -13.75 9.52 2.19
C HIS A 175 -12.26 9.22 2.31
N LEU A 176 -11.86 8.64 3.44
CA LEU A 176 -10.50 8.15 3.63
C LEU A 176 -10.25 6.93 2.73
N SER A 177 -9.01 6.65 2.38
CA SER A 177 -8.69 5.37 1.71
C SER A 177 -8.82 4.21 2.72
N PRO A 178 -9.38 3.04 2.35
CA PRO A 178 -9.31 1.80 3.14
C PRO A 178 -7.87 1.35 3.47
N THR A 179 -6.87 1.93 2.82
CA THR A 179 -5.44 1.66 3.04
C THR A 179 -4.69 2.83 3.67
N SER A 180 -5.39 3.86 4.17
CA SER A 180 -4.77 5.09 4.71
C SER A 180 -3.93 4.84 5.96
N CYS A 181 -4.27 3.82 6.77
CA CYS A 181 -3.43 3.32 7.87
C CYS A 181 -2.21 2.53 7.40
N ALA A 182 -2.25 1.94 6.20
CA ALA A 182 -1.16 1.12 5.68
C ALA A 182 0.08 1.93 5.27
N VAL A 183 0.04 3.26 5.33
CA VAL A 183 1.22 4.09 5.04
C VAL A 183 2.24 4.04 6.19
N GLU A 184 1.83 3.78 7.43
CA GLU A 184 2.81 3.47 8.51
C GLU A 184 3.38 2.04 8.40
N LYS A 185 2.71 1.13 7.69
CA LYS A 185 3.31 -0.11 7.19
C LYS A 185 4.32 0.11 6.05
N MET A 186 4.44 1.34 5.53
CA MET A 186 5.46 1.71 4.54
C MET A 186 6.60 2.54 5.12
N THR A 187 6.46 3.15 6.29
CA THR A 187 7.53 3.92 6.97
C THR A 187 8.08 3.26 8.23
N THR A 188 7.36 2.31 8.83
CA THR A 188 7.94 1.33 9.74
C THR A 188 8.06 -0.02 9.03
N LEU A 189 9.00 -0.85 9.47
CA LEU A 189 9.41 -2.12 8.88
C LEU A 189 8.30 -3.21 8.76
N ALA A 190 7.02 -2.90 8.97
CA ALA A 190 5.95 -3.89 9.06
C ALA A 190 5.16 -4.01 7.74
N PHE A 191 5.51 -5.00 6.92
CA PHE A 191 4.63 -5.44 5.82
C PHE A 191 3.31 -6.03 6.37
N PRO A 192 2.14 -5.76 5.77
CA PRO A 192 0.97 -6.61 5.98
C PRO A 192 1.28 -7.95 5.30
N ASN A 193 1.20 -9.00 6.10
CA ASN A 193 1.92 -10.27 5.95
C ASN A 193 3.38 -10.09 6.38
N GLN A 194 3.74 -10.58 7.57
CA GLN A 194 5.10 -11.09 7.78
C GLN A 194 5.14 -12.43 7.06
N PRO A 195 5.77 -12.54 5.87
CA PRO A 195 6.26 -13.82 5.40
C PRO A 195 7.48 -14.17 6.29
N PRO A 196 7.88 -15.44 6.39
CA PRO A 196 8.82 -15.89 7.40
C PRO A 196 10.12 -15.08 7.36
N ASP A 197 10.62 -14.68 8.54
CA ASP A 197 11.92 -14.02 8.80
C ASP A 197 13.09 -14.93 8.40
N THR A 198 13.15 -15.24 7.11
CA THR A 198 14.23 -15.99 6.49
C THR A 198 15.14 -14.97 5.84
N ALA A 199 16.46 -15.16 5.96
CA ALA A 199 17.45 -14.33 5.30
C ALA A 199 17.15 -14.12 3.79
N GLU A 200 16.52 -15.11 3.15
CA GLU A 200 16.11 -15.05 1.75
C GLU A 200 15.09 -13.95 1.44
N PHE A 201 14.13 -13.69 2.32
CA PHE A 201 13.12 -12.64 2.11
C PHE A 201 13.74 -11.24 2.22
N LEU A 202 14.60 -11.01 3.21
CA LEU A 202 15.31 -9.74 3.38
C LEU A 202 16.27 -9.46 2.20
N ILE A 203 16.94 -10.50 1.70
CA ILE A 203 17.77 -10.40 0.49
C ILE A 203 16.91 -10.02 -0.72
N MET A 204 15.78 -10.70 -0.94
CA MET A 204 14.91 -10.38 -2.08
C MET A 204 14.35 -8.96 -2.00
N ARG A 205 13.94 -8.51 -0.81
CA ARG A 205 13.51 -7.13 -0.56
C ARG A 205 14.58 -6.12 -0.96
N PHE A 206 15.81 -6.35 -0.55
CA PHE A 206 16.94 -5.46 -0.88
C PHE A 206 17.17 -5.42 -2.40
N LEU A 207 17.26 -6.57 -3.05
CA LEU A 207 17.52 -6.69 -4.48
C LEU A 207 16.38 -6.10 -5.34
N LEU A 208 15.12 -6.24 -4.92
CA LEU A 208 13.97 -5.60 -5.55
C LEU A 208 14.06 -4.06 -5.46
N LYS A 209 14.42 -3.52 -4.29
CA LYS A 209 14.58 -2.08 -4.11
C LYS A 209 15.70 -1.50 -4.97
N GLU A 210 16.84 -2.20 -5.01
CA GLU A 210 17.97 -1.84 -5.85
C GLU A 210 17.58 -1.83 -7.33
N ALA A 211 16.93 -2.90 -7.81
CA ALA A 211 16.46 -3.00 -9.19
C ALA A 211 15.48 -1.87 -9.55
N MET A 212 14.48 -1.60 -8.70
CA MET A 212 13.53 -0.50 -8.91
C MET A 212 14.21 0.87 -8.95
N MET A 213 15.27 1.08 -8.16
CA MET A 213 16.04 2.33 -8.19
C MET A 213 16.79 2.48 -9.52
N LEU A 214 17.51 1.43 -9.95
CA LEU A 214 18.22 1.43 -11.23
C LEU A 214 17.28 1.63 -12.42
N LEU A 215 16.11 0.98 -12.42
CA LEU A 215 15.12 1.14 -13.48
C LEU A 215 14.65 2.59 -13.61
N ARG A 216 14.40 3.30 -12.51
CA ARG A 216 14.00 4.72 -12.54
C ARG A 216 15.04 5.61 -13.18
N VAL A 217 16.31 5.41 -12.84
CA VAL A 217 17.41 6.23 -13.38
C VAL A 217 17.66 5.93 -14.86
N ASN A 218 17.31 4.74 -15.34
CA ASN A 218 17.50 4.31 -16.72
C ASN A 218 16.27 4.52 -17.63
N GLY A 219 15.26 5.26 -17.20
CA GLY A 219 14.07 5.55 -18.04
C GLY A 219 13.02 4.44 -18.08
N PHE A 220 12.99 3.59 -17.05
CA PHE A 220 11.98 2.53 -16.83
C PHE A 220 11.19 2.81 -15.54
N GLY A 221 10.86 4.07 -15.29
CA GLY A 221 10.19 4.53 -14.08
C GLY A 221 8.78 3.94 -13.89
N LEU A 222 8.04 3.74 -14.98
CA LEU A 222 6.72 3.12 -14.93
C LEU A 222 6.80 1.63 -14.56
N LEU A 223 7.79 0.90 -15.10
CA LEU A 223 8.05 -0.47 -14.66
C LEU A 223 8.42 -0.50 -13.17
N ALA A 224 9.30 0.39 -12.72
CA ALA A 224 9.66 0.46 -11.31
C ALA A 224 8.46 0.78 -10.40
N LEU A 225 7.47 1.54 -10.88
CA LEU A 225 6.21 1.77 -10.19
C LEU A 225 5.32 0.52 -10.20
N ALA A 226 5.18 -0.14 -11.34
CA ALA A 226 4.38 -1.35 -11.47
C ALA A 226 4.94 -2.52 -10.62
N MET A 227 6.27 -2.67 -10.57
CA MET A 227 6.96 -3.60 -9.66
C MET A 227 6.67 -3.30 -8.19
N ARG A 228 6.54 -2.02 -7.82
CA ARG A 228 6.16 -1.64 -6.45
C ARG A 228 4.72 -2.05 -6.12
N VAL A 229 3.80 -1.92 -7.08
CA VAL A 229 2.40 -2.36 -6.92
C VAL A 229 2.34 -3.89 -6.79
N LYS A 230 3.11 -4.61 -7.60
CA LYS A 230 3.20 -6.09 -7.61
C LYS A 230 4.21 -6.67 -6.62
N TYR A 231 4.68 -5.87 -5.67
CA TYR A 231 5.69 -6.31 -4.70
C TYR A 231 5.29 -7.58 -3.92
N PRO A 232 4.04 -7.75 -3.45
CA PRO A 232 3.65 -8.96 -2.72
C PRO A 232 3.91 -10.25 -3.50
N GLU A 233 3.61 -10.25 -4.80
CA GLU A 233 3.82 -11.40 -5.69
C GLU A 233 5.30 -11.58 -6.04
N LEU A 234 6.01 -10.50 -6.38
CA LEU A 234 7.43 -10.57 -6.76
C LEU A 234 8.35 -10.94 -5.60
N SER A 235 8.01 -10.52 -4.38
CA SER A 235 8.83 -10.80 -3.19
C SER A 235 8.86 -12.28 -2.79
N GLN A 236 7.89 -13.08 -3.27
CA GLN A 236 7.82 -14.52 -3.02
C GLN A 236 8.70 -15.33 -3.99
N LEU A 237 9.18 -14.71 -5.07
CA LEU A 237 10.02 -15.39 -6.05
C LEU A 237 11.47 -15.50 -5.55
N LYS A 238 12.08 -16.67 -5.78
CA LYS A 238 13.52 -16.87 -5.53
C LYS A 238 14.38 -16.08 -6.51
N SER A 239 13.92 -15.96 -7.75
CA SER A 239 14.55 -15.18 -8.81
C SER A 239 13.54 -14.89 -9.92
N MET A 240 13.84 -13.95 -10.81
CA MET A 240 12.98 -13.64 -11.95
C MET A 240 13.75 -12.97 -13.09
N THR A 241 13.20 -13.10 -14.30
CA THR A 241 13.59 -12.32 -15.48
C THR A 241 12.41 -11.45 -15.90
N ILE A 242 12.64 -10.16 -16.11
CA ILE A 242 11.61 -9.19 -16.49
C ILE A 242 11.90 -8.69 -17.90
N PHE A 243 10.90 -8.70 -18.77
CA PHE A 243 10.95 -8.05 -20.06
C PHE A 243 10.26 -6.68 -19.97
N ALA A 244 11.00 -5.62 -20.25
CA ALA A 244 10.70 -4.25 -19.87
C ALA A 244 10.47 -3.33 -21.06
N LEU A 245 9.49 -2.44 -20.96
CA LEU A 245 9.38 -1.29 -21.87
C LEU A 245 9.89 -0.03 -21.19
N ASP A 246 10.64 0.78 -21.94
CA ASP A 246 11.03 2.13 -21.51
C ASP A 246 9.82 3.07 -21.48
N ASP A 247 9.90 4.09 -20.61
CA ASP A 247 8.77 5.00 -20.36
C ASP A 247 8.31 5.70 -21.64
N ALA A 248 9.24 6.09 -22.52
CA ALA A 248 8.91 6.71 -23.81
C ALA A 248 8.11 5.77 -24.71
N SER A 249 8.50 4.49 -24.80
CA SER A 249 7.79 3.47 -25.58
C SER A 249 6.40 3.15 -25.02
N ILE A 250 6.19 3.32 -23.71
CA ILE A 250 4.86 3.17 -23.10
C ILE A 250 3.92 4.29 -23.56
N PHE A 251 4.41 5.54 -23.63
CA PHE A 251 3.63 6.71 -24.03
C PHE A 251 3.50 6.90 -25.56
N ALA A 252 4.30 6.22 -26.37
CA ALA A 252 4.36 6.40 -27.83
C ALA A 252 3.13 5.86 -28.62
N GLY A 253 1.99 5.62 -27.98
CA GLY A 253 0.69 5.46 -28.67
C GLY A 253 0.39 4.09 -29.30
N GLY A 254 1.14 3.02 -28.99
CA GLY A 254 1.03 1.73 -29.68
C GLY A 254 0.78 0.51 -28.79
N GLY A 255 0.03 0.63 -27.68
CA GLY A 255 -0.30 -0.49 -26.79
C GLY A 255 0.50 -0.55 -25.48
N GLY A 256 1.30 0.47 -25.17
CA GLY A 256 2.06 0.57 -23.92
C GLY A 256 1.22 0.52 -22.64
N HIS A 257 -0.05 0.92 -22.68
CA HIS A 257 -0.96 0.77 -21.54
C HIS A 257 -1.22 -0.70 -21.15
N ALA A 258 -1.27 -1.61 -22.13
CA ALA A 258 -1.45 -3.04 -21.90
C ALA A 258 -0.24 -3.66 -21.16
N TYR A 259 0.95 -3.08 -21.33
CA TYR A 259 2.14 -3.53 -20.60
C TYR A 259 1.98 -3.48 -19.08
N VAL A 260 1.36 -2.41 -18.57
CA VAL A 260 1.23 -2.18 -17.12
C VAL A 260 0.12 -3.07 -16.54
N THR A 261 -0.97 -3.28 -17.28
CA THR A 261 -2.06 -4.19 -16.86
C THR A 261 -1.61 -5.65 -16.89
N ASP A 262 -0.83 -6.03 -17.90
CA ASP A 262 -0.44 -7.42 -18.18
C ASP A 262 1.03 -7.69 -17.79
N LEU A 263 1.52 -6.98 -16.76
CA LEU A 263 2.92 -7.07 -16.33
C LEU A 263 3.35 -8.50 -16.00
N MET A 264 2.44 -9.33 -15.46
CA MET A 264 2.75 -10.72 -15.09
C MET A 264 3.08 -11.60 -16.30
N PHE A 265 2.53 -11.30 -17.47
CA PHE A 265 2.89 -11.97 -18.72
C PHE A 265 4.32 -11.64 -19.18
N HIS A 266 4.86 -10.52 -18.70
CA HIS A 266 6.21 -10.05 -19.02
C HIS A 266 7.28 -10.50 -18.02
N ILE A 267 6.92 -11.30 -17.02
CA ILE A 267 7.84 -11.77 -15.97
C ILE A 267 7.94 -13.29 -16.01
N VAL A 268 9.17 -13.79 -16.02
CA VAL A 268 9.50 -15.21 -15.94
C VAL A 268 9.88 -15.54 -14.49
N PRO A 269 9.08 -16.34 -13.77
CA PRO A 269 9.36 -16.68 -12.38
C PRO A 269 10.45 -17.75 -12.26
N GLY A 270 11.30 -17.62 -11.24
CA GLY A 270 12.26 -18.65 -10.81
C GLY A 270 13.47 -18.86 -11.72
N LYS A 271 13.67 -18.02 -12.75
CA LYS A 271 14.79 -18.13 -13.69
C LYS A 271 15.48 -16.79 -13.89
N LEU A 272 16.81 -16.80 -13.90
CA LEU A 272 17.65 -15.69 -14.34
C LEU A 272 18.18 -16.02 -15.72
N LEU A 273 17.50 -15.51 -16.75
CA LEU A 273 17.91 -15.68 -18.12
C LEU A 273 18.74 -14.47 -18.50
N LYS A 274 20.06 -14.51 -18.36
CA LYS A 274 20.91 -13.41 -18.82
C LYS A 274 20.90 -13.33 -20.34
N GLY A 275 21.42 -12.24 -20.90
CA GLY A 275 21.53 -12.08 -22.35
C GLY A 275 22.31 -13.21 -23.03
N SER A 276 23.31 -13.80 -22.36
CA SER A 276 24.01 -15.00 -22.83
C SER A 276 23.08 -16.21 -22.92
N ASP A 277 22.24 -16.41 -21.91
CA ASP A 277 21.37 -17.57 -21.78
C ASP A 277 20.24 -17.50 -22.81
N LEU A 278 19.63 -16.31 -22.96
CA LEU A 278 18.60 -16.04 -23.95
C LEU A 278 19.10 -16.29 -25.38
N LYS A 279 20.31 -15.84 -25.73
CA LYS A 279 20.86 -16.03 -27.08
C LYS A 279 21.07 -17.50 -27.45
N ASN A 280 21.27 -18.36 -26.45
CA ASN A 280 21.48 -19.79 -26.64
C ASN A 280 20.17 -20.59 -26.69
N LEU A 281 19.01 -19.96 -26.46
CA LEU A 281 17.73 -20.64 -26.56
C LEU A 281 17.39 -20.93 -28.03
N PRO A 282 16.97 -22.18 -28.36
CA PRO A 282 16.56 -22.52 -29.72
C PRO A 282 15.20 -21.89 -30.06
N VAL A 283 14.92 -21.76 -31.36
CA VAL A 283 13.60 -21.35 -31.85
C VAL A 283 12.55 -22.37 -31.40
N GLY A 284 11.38 -21.89 -31.00
CA GLY A 284 10.30 -22.71 -30.45
C GLY A 284 10.40 -22.98 -28.96
N PHE A 285 11.49 -22.56 -28.29
CA PHE A 285 11.61 -22.74 -26.84
C PHE A 285 10.52 -21.96 -26.09
N GLU A 286 9.76 -22.66 -25.25
CA GLU A 286 8.71 -22.07 -24.43
C GLU A 286 9.25 -21.62 -23.06
N ILE A 287 9.01 -20.36 -22.73
CA ILE A 287 9.41 -19.72 -21.47
C ILE A 287 8.13 -19.47 -20.65
N PRO A 288 8.01 -20.04 -19.43
CA PRO A 288 6.85 -19.81 -18.59
C PRO A 288 6.81 -18.37 -18.08
N THR A 289 5.59 -17.85 -17.86
CA THR A 289 5.38 -16.51 -17.29
C THR A 289 4.73 -16.59 -15.91
N MET A 290 4.60 -15.46 -15.21
CA MET A 290 3.83 -15.39 -13.96
C MET A 290 2.33 -15.45 -14.20
N GLU A 291 1.88 -15.27 -15.44
CA GLU A 291 0.48 -15.43 -15.80
C GLU A 291 0.14 -16.90 -16.06
N HIS A 292 -0.90 -17.38 -15.39
CA HIS A 292 -1.23 -18.80 -15.39
C HIS A 292 -1.61 -19.30 -16.79
N GLY A 293 -0.96 -20.38 -17.24
CA GLY A 293 -1.23 -21.00 -18.54
C GLY A 293 -0.63 -20.25 -19.75
N GLN A 294 -0.04 -19.07 -19.55
CA GLN A 294 0.53 -18.25 -20.62
C GLN A 294 2.06 -18.39 -20.67
N LYS A 295 2.58 -18.57 -21.89
CA LYS A 295 4.00 -18.81 -22.16
C LYS A 295 4.49 -17.89 -23.28
N LEU A 296 5.77 -17.53 -23.21
CA LEU A 296 6.47 -16.84 -24.28
C LEU A 296 7.22 -17.88 -25.13
N VAL A 297 7.34 -17.63 -26.43
CA VAL A 297 8.01 -18.54 -27.37
C VAL A 297 9.16 -17.81 -28.04
N VAL A 298 10.34 -18.42 -28.09
CA VAL A 298 11.46 -17.88 -28.85
C VAL A 298 11.15 -18.02 -30.35
N THR A 299 10.84 -16.91 -31.01
CA THR A 299 10.49 -16.87 -32.44
C THR A 299 11.70 -16.65 -33.35
N THR A 300 12.77 -16.08 -32.82
CA THR A 300 14.04 -15.90 -33.54
C THR A 300 15.15 -16.08 -32.52
N ALA A 301 15.90 -17.18 -32.64
CA ALA A 301 17.03 -17.49 -31.78
C ALA A 301 18.23 -16.61 -32.13
N GLY A 302 19.03 -16.25 -31.13
CA GLY A 302 20.33 -15.61 -31.30
C GLY A 302 20.30 -14.20 -31.92
N GLY A 303 20.91 -13.23 -31.24
CA GLY A 303 21.10 -11.87 -31.75
C GLY A 303 22.31 -11.77 -32.69
N ALA A 304 22.15 -12.21 -33.93
CA ALA A 304 23.17 -12.20 -34.99
C ALA A 304 23.48 -10.77 -35.51
N GLY A 305 23.60 -9.81 -34.60
CA GLY A 305 23.81 -8.39 -34.88
C GLY A 305 22.53 -7.62 -35.21
N PHE A 306 22.71 -6.40 -35.72
CA PHE A 306 21.62 -5.48 -36.05
C PHE A 306 20.60 -6.04 -37.06
N LEU A 307 21.05 -6.95 -37.94
CA LEU A 307 20.28 -7.47 -39.07
C LEU A 307 19.26 -8.55 -38.68
N ALA A 308 19.51 -9.32 -37.62
CA ALA A 308 18.60 -10.35 -37.13
C ALA A 308 18.60 -10.35 -35.59
N PRO A 309 17.94 -9.37 -34.95
CA PRO A 309 17.86 -9.32 -33.51
C PRO A 309 16.99 -10.46 -32.98
N MET A 310 17.34 -11.00 -31.82
CA MET A 310 16.55 -12.03 -31.14
C MET A 310 15.12 -11.54 -30.90
N LYS A 311 14.15 -12.43 -31.10
CA LYS A 311 12.73 -12.16 -30.89
C LYS A 311 12.07 -13.23 -30.04
N ILE A 312 11.24 -12.79 -29.11
CA ILE A 312 10.36 -13.62 -28.28
C ILE A 312 8.93 -13.18 -28.56
N ASN A 313 8.01 -14.10 -28.85
CA ASN A 313 6.65 -13.79 -29.31
C ASN A 313 6.64 -12.74 -30.42
N TYR A 314 7.56 -12.84 -31.38
CA TYR A 314 7.76 -11.89 -32.49
C TYR A 314 8.18 -10.48 -32.06
N VAL A 315 8.35 -10.22 -30.76
CA VAL A 315 8.83 -8.95 -30.21
C VAL A 315 10.35 -8.95 -30.13
N LYS A 316 10.97 -7.90 -30.67
CA LYS A 316 12.42 -7.69 -30.61
C LYS A 316 12.86 -7.30 -29.20
N ILE A 317 13.90 -7.97 -28.71
CA ILE A 317 14.65 -7.52 -27.52
C ILE A 317 15.59 -6.39 -27.95
N LYS A 318 15.36 -5.18 -27.42
CA LYS A 318 16.16 -3.97 -27.69
C LYS A 318 17.54 -4.07 -27.05
N SER A 319 17.58 -4.44 -25.77
CA SER A 319 18.81 -4.45 -24.96
C SER A 319 18.73 -5.57 -23.93
N PHE A 320 19.84 -6.26 -23.72
CA PHE A 320 19.93 -7.30 -22.71
C PHE A 320 20.49 -6.73 -21.41
N ASP A 321 20.13 -7.32 -20.28
CA ASP A 321 20.78 -7.14 -18.99
C ASP A 321 20.81 -5.67 -18.50
N ILE A 322 19.78 -4.88 -18.84
CA ILE A 322 19.68 -3.45 -18.47
C ILE A 322 19.68 -3.23 -16.95
N VAL A 323 19.24 -4.24 -16.20
CA VAL A 323 19.41 -4.35 -14.75
C VAL A 323 19.73 -5.80 -14.46
N THR A 324 20.79 -6.03 -13.69
CA THR A 324 21.20 -7.37 -13.27
C THR A 324 21.64 -7.35 -11.82
N ASN A 325 21.08 -8.25 -11.03
CA ASN A 325 21.58 -8.58 -9.70
C ASN A 325 21.48 -10.10 -9.46
N LYS A 326 21.71 -10.56 -8.22
CA LYS A 326 21.74 -11.99 -7.89
C LYS A 326 20.40 -12.73 -8.06
N ARG A 327 19.27 -12.02 -8.16
CA ARG A 327 17.91 -12.61 -8.24
C ARG A 327 17.03 -11.99 -9.32
N ILE A 328 17.46 -10.93 -9.98
CA ILE A 328 16.66 -10.18 -10.95
C ILE A 328 17.53 -9.87 -12.17
N VAL A 329 17.02 -10.19 -13.35
CA VAL A 329 17.55 -9.72 -14.63
C VAL A 329 16.42 -9.01 -15.37
N VAL A 330 16.73 -7.91 -16.04
CA VAL A 330 15.78 -7.15 -16.85
C VAL A 330 16.34 -6.96 -18.26
N HIS A 331 15.51 -7.16 -19.28
CA HIS A 331 15.83 -6.88 -20.69
C HIS A 331 14.83 -5.89 -21.26
N ALA A 332 15.28 -4.98 -22.12
CA ALA A 332 14.41 -4.03 -22.80
C ALA A 332 13.75 -4.66 -24.04
N LEU A 333 12.46 -4.41 -24.23
CA LEU A 333 11.65 -4.78 -25.39
C LEU A 333 11.40 -3.58 -26.29
N SER A 334 11.09 -3.87 -27.55
CA SER A 334 10.63 -2.86 -28.51
C SER A 334 9.14 -2.52 -28.37
N THR A 335 8.30 -3.51 -28.08
CA THR A 335 6.85 -3.43 -27.90
C THR A 335 6.41 -4.39 -26.79
N PRO A 336 5.24 -4.25 -26.17
CA PRO A 336 4.77 -5.24 -25.21
C PRO A 336 4.51 -6.59 -25.90
N PHE A 337 4.61 -7.67 -25.14
CA PHE A 337 4.09 -8.97 -25.57
C PHE A 337 2.57 -8.91 -25.59
N SER A 338 1.98 -9.47 -26.64
CA SER A 338 0.54 -9.67 -26.77
C SER A 338 0.18 -11.11 -26.47
N HIS A 339 -0.96 -11.34 -25.83
CA HIS A 339 -1.53 -12.68 -25.74
C HIS A 339 -1.86 -13.17 -27.14
N VAL A 340 -1.26 -14.29 -27.54
CA VAL A 340 -1.71 -14.99 -28.72
C VAL A 340 -3.00 -15.68 -28.32
N HIS A 341 -4.15 -15.16 -28.77
CA HIS A 341 -5.41 -15.91 -28.68
C HIS A 341 -5.19 -17.23 -29.41
N ARG A 342 -5.01 -18.32 -28.66
CA ARG A 342 -5.26 -19.64 -29.23
C ARG A 342 -6.76 -19.65 -29.51
N PRO A 343 -7.21 -19.83 -30.78
CA PRO A 343 -8.60 -20.20 -30.98
C PRO A 343 -8.84 -21.44 -30.11
N ALA A 344 -9.92 -21.43 -29.35
CA ALA A 344 -10.33 -22.56 -28.53
C ALA A 344 -10.19 -23.80 -29.41
N VAL A 345 -9.31 -24.71 -28.99
CA VAL A 345 -9.37 -26.08 -29.47
C VAL A 345 -10.73 -26.54 -28.98
N ASN A 346 -11.72 -26.52 -29.88
CA ASN A 346 -12.93 -27.29 -29.69
C ASN A 346 -12.43 -28.71 -29.43
N ASP A 347 -12.51 -29.10 -28.17
CA ASP A 347 -12.37 -30.47 -27.74
C ASP A 347 -13.63 -31.20 -28.23
N ASP A 348 -13.74 -31.37 -29.55
CA ASP A 348 -14.71 -32.24 -30.20
C ASP A 348 -14.29 -33.69 -29.91
N SER A 349 -14.42 -34.05 -28.64
CA SER A 349 -14.62 -35.44 -28.26
C SER A 349 -16.04 -35.82 -28.70
N CYS A 350 -16.13 -36.27 -29.96
CA CYS A 350 -17.23 -37.12 -30.41
C CYS A 350 -17.25 -38.35 -29.51
N ASN A 351 -18.00 -38.27 -28.42
CA ASN A 351 -18.32 -39.44 -27.62
C ASN A 351 -19.34 -40.25 -28.41
N GLN A 352 -18.84 -41.22 -29.16
CA GLN A 352 -19.65 -42.24 -29.82
C GLN A 352 -20.46 -42.96 -28.76
N ASN A 353 -21.77 -42.71 -28.71
CA ASN A 353 -22.75 -43.68 -28.25
C ASN A 353 -24.12 -43.37 -28.87
N HIS A 354 -24.46 -44.21 -29.86
CA HIS A 354 -25.79 -44.51 -30.38
C HIS A 354 -26.65 -43.43 -31.09
N ALA A 355 -27.00 -43.82 -32.33
CA ALA A 355 -28.14 -43.43 -33.16
C ALA A 355 -28.03 -42.15 -34.01
N GLY A 356 -27.56 -42.36 -35.25
CA GLY A 356 -28.10 -41.73 -36.48
C GLY A 356 -27.98 -40.22 -36.61
N GLY A 357 -26.91 -39.76 -37.27
CA GLY A 357 -26.82 -38.38 -37.76
C GLY A 357 -25.71 -38.24 -38.80
N VAL A 358 -26.09 -37.94 -40.04
CA VAL A 358 -25.19 -37.65 -41.16
C VAL A 358 -24.58 -36.26 -40.96
N CYS A 359 -23.25 -36.14 -41.00
CA CYS A 359 -22.57 -34.85 -41.03
C CYS A 359 -22.26 -34.48 -42.49
N GLU A 360 -22.98 -33.50 -43.04
CA GLU A 360 -22.69 -32.88 -44.34
C GLU A 360 -21.48 -31.93 -44.22
N ASN A 361 -20.41 -32.22 -44.97
CA ASN A 361 -19.28 -31.32 -45.14
C ASN A 361 -19.62 -30.22 -46.16
N SER A 362 -19.81 -28.98 -45.69
CA SER A 362 -19.78 -27.81 -46.56
C SER A 362 -18.42 -27.13 -46.49
N SER A 363 -17.44 -27.68 -47.23
CA SER A 363 -16.20 -27.00 -47.59
C SER A 363 -16.45 -26.12 -48.82
N GLY A 364 -16.72 -24.83 -48.61
CA GLY A 364 -16.82 -23.84 -49.68
C GLY A 364 -15.43 -23.34 -50.11
N THR A 365 -14.85 -24.00 -51.09
CA THR A 365 -13.66 -23.55 -51.82
C THR A 365 -14.11 -22.61 -52.94
N ALA A 366 -13.87 -21.30 -52.82
CA ALA A 366 -14.11 -20.37 -53.92
C ALA A 366 -12.87 -20.33 -54.83
N GLN A 367 -12.90 -21.15 -55.89
CA GLN A 367 -12.00 -21.08 -57.03
C GLN A 367 -12.68 -20.24 -58.12
N MET A 368 -12.13 -19.06 -58.41
CA MET A 368 -12.62 -18.18 -59.46
C MET A 368 -11.90 -18.55 -60.77
N THR A 369 -12.57 -19.28 -61.65
CA THR A 369 -12.19 -19.46 -63.06
C THR A 369 -13.20 -18.72 -63.93
N GLY A 370 -12.68 -17.91 -64.86
CA GLY A 370 -13.47 -17.11 -65.78
C GLY A 370 -14.17 -17.93 -66.85
N ARG A 371 -15.17 -17.31 -67.49
CA ARG A 371 -15.74 -17.78 -68.75
C ARG A 371 -16.17 -16.59 -69.60
N GLU A 372 -15.58 -16.52 -70.79
CA GLU A 372 -16.02 -15.72 -71.93
C GLU A 372 -17.32 -16.28 -72.53
N GLY A 373 -18.08 -15.41 -73.20
CA GLY A 373 -19.02 -15.75 -74.28
C GLY A 373 -20.49 -15.56 -73.94
N GLU A 374 -21.02 -14.35 -74.18
CA GLU A 374 -21.79 -14.04 -75.41
C GLU A 374 -21.77 -12.52 -75.67
#